data_AF-A0AAU9L8B6-F1
#
_entry.id   AF-A0AAU9L8B6-F1
#
_cell.length_a   1.000
_cell.length_b   1.000
_cell.length_c   1.000
_cell.angle_alpha   90.00
_cell.angle_beta   90.00
_cell.angle_gamma   90.00
#
_symmetry.space_group_name_H-M   'P 1'
#
loop_
_entity.id
_entity.type
_entity.pdbx_description
1 polymer ?
#
loop_
_entity_poly.entity_id
_entity_poly.type
_entity_poly.pdbx_seq_one_letter_code
_entity_poly.pdbx_strand_id
1 'polypeptide(L)'
;MTKRKQPDEKVSTSCSKAVSNNSKQKKKEIYKQQRVGNFKSYYTYRLGQKHPGQLEDDPRLAALDKIWFEGKRGLDIGCNSGEFTITIAKQLAPNYLLGIDVDPQLISQARGHLKDVLRQETIETAFRKIPAVKLTEDKGVEARVEACREGVSEFSEVKQKTANETSTKTSDGDAFAKDMPLSFRLWKPSMQGHDIVPRAIGKAAVGSKFPLNVVFKREDIVSDVHAGKDYDFITCFSVTKWIHLFHGDDGIKKVFAKIYDLLLPGGRFIVEPQPWKSYHKRKFTSEVTAVNYAKIQLRPKDFPEHLVNAVGFRRCEFLEVCQTSSKGFRRPVYVAQK
;
A
#
# COMPACT_ATOMS: atom_id res chain seq x y z
N MET A 1 81.42 5.17 -41.30
CA MET A 1 80.35 6.18 -41.54
C MET A 1 79.41 6.14 -40.32
N THR A 2 79.44 7.08 -39.38
CA THR A 2 78.72 8.39 -39.36
C THR A 2 77.22 8.25 -39.62
N LYS A 3 76.27 8.86 -38.89
CA LYS A 3 76.14 9.63 -37.63
C LYS A 3 74.61 9.96 -37.54
N ARG A 4 74.09 10.27 -36.35
CA ARG A 4 72.71 10.74 -36.03
C ARG A 4 72.02 11.66 -37.09
N LYS A 5 70.68 11.59 -37.22
CA LYS A 5 69.71 12.74 -37.06
C LYS A 5 68.22 12.39 -37.33
N GLN A 6 67.32 12.99 -36.54
CA GLN A 6 65.98 13.49 -36.96
C GLN A 6 66.15 14.97 -37.43
N PRO A 7 65.17 15.75 -37.97
CA PRO A 7 63.69 15.59 -37.94
C PRO A 7 62.95 16.02 -39.25
N ASP A 8 61.67 16.40 -39.11
CA ASP A 8 60.89 17.43 -39.84
C ASP A 8 59.66 17.02 -40.71
N GLU A 9 58.83 18.04 -41.00
CA GLU A 9 57.36 18.05 -40.97
C GLU A 9 56.75 18.75 -42.23
N LYS A 10 55.42 18.67 -42.42
CA LYS A 10 54.54 19.50 -43.31
C LYS A 10 54.41 19.06 -44.80
N VAL A 11 53.31 19.28 -45.55
CA VAL A 11 51.92 19.79 -45.29
C VAL A 11 50.96 19.45 -46.47
N SER A 12 49.63 19.47 -46.25
CA SER A 12 48.51 19.51 -47.25
C SER A 12 48.32 18.26 -48.16
N THR A 13 47.10 17.82 -48.53
CA THR A 13 45.95 18.60 -49.05
C THR A 13 44.58 18.04 -48.63
N SER A 14 43.55 18.90 -48.68
CA SER A 14 42.18 18.69 -48.19
C SER A 14 41.15 18.19 -49.23
N CYS A 15 40.22 17.33 -48.80
CA CYS A 15 38.79 17.19 -49.19
C CYS A 15 38.32 15.74 -48.88
N SER A 16 37.07 15.43 -48.52
CA SER A 16 35.90 16.26 -48.18
C SER A 16 34.99 15.43 -47.23
N LYS A 17 34.15 16.09 -46.41
CA LYS A 17 33.33 15.41 -45.40
C LYS A 17 32.08 14.77 -46.00
N ALA A 18 31.90 13.46 -45.82
CA ALA A 18 30.59 12.81 -45.90
C ALA A 18 30.04 12.60 -44.48
N VAL A 19 29.18 13.51 -44.01
CA VAL A 19 28.51 13.38 -42.70
C VAL A 19 27.29 12.48 -42.86
N SER A 20 27.40 11.21 -42.46
CA SER A 20 26.25 10.33 -42.34
C SER A 20 25.48 10.67 -41.05
N ASN A 21 24.43 11.48 -41.20
CA ASN A 21 23.48 11.81 -40.13
C ASN A 21 22.70 10.57 -39.66
N ASN A 22 23.32 9.77 -38.81
CA ASN A 22 22.65 8.65 -38.16
C ASN A 22 22.10 9.12 -36.80
N SER A 23 20.98 9.84 -36.85
CA SER A 23 20.25 10.35 -35.70
C SER A 23 19.57 9.22 -34.91
N LYS A 24 20.39 8.36 -34.29
CA LYS A 24 19.96 7.43 -33.25
C LYS A 24 19.41 8.26 -32.10
N GLN A 25 18.10 8.50 -32.14
CA GLN A 25 17.34 9.01 -31.01
C GLN A 25 17.71 8.16 -29.80
N LYS A 26 18.47 8.74 -28.86
CA LYS A 26 18.67 8.13 -27.55
C LYS A 26 17.28 8.03 -26.93
N LYS A 27 16.66 6.85 -27.01
CA LYS A 27 15.54 6.50 -26.15
C LYS A 27 16.00 6.86 -24.75
N LYS A 28 15.33 7.83 -24.11
CA LYS A 28 15.56 8.11 -22.69
C LYS A 28 15.36 6.76 -22.01
N GLU A 29 16.43 6.22 -21.42
CA GLU A 29 16.27 5.06 -20.57
C GLU A 29 15.39 5.51 -19.42
N ILE A 30 14.12 5.13 -19.49
CA ILE A 30 13.23 5.17 -18.34
C ILE A 30 13.86 4.17 -17.39
N TYR A 31 14.66 4.68 -16.45
CA TYR A 31 15.22 3.89 -15.36
C TYR A 31 14.09 3.04 -14.80
N LYS A 32 14.16 1.72 -15.04
CA LYS A 32 13.16 0.78 -14.49
C LYS A 32 13.14 1.03 -13.00
N GLN A 33 12.02 1.56 -12.48
CA GLN A 33 11.84 1.80 -11.05
C GLN A 33 12.34 0.57 -10.31
N GLN A 34 13.45 0.73 -9.58
CA GLN A 34 14.13 -0.42 -8.99
C GLN A 34 13.15 -1.04 -8.00
N ARG A 35 12.71 -2.28 -8.28
CA ARG A 35 11.70 -2.98 -7.46
C ARG A 35 12.33 -3.40 -6.13
N VAL A 36 12.36 -2.51 -5.16
CA VAL A 36 13.15 -2.65 -3.94
C VAL A 36 12.24 -2.49 -2.72
N GLY A 37 12.05 -3.55 -1.93
CA GLY A 37 11.16 -3.57 -0.77
C GLY A 37 9.64 -3.52 -1.04
N ASN A 38 9.23 -2.94 -2.17
CA ASN A 38 7.85 -2.62 -2.51
C ASN A 38 7.07 -3.85 -3.04
N PHE A 39 6.86 -4.86 -2.19
CA PHE A 39 6.14 -6.07 -2.56
C PHE A 39 4.62 -5.83 -2.51
N LYS A 40 3.92 -5.92 -3.66
CA LYS A 40 2.46 -5.73 -3.76
C LYS A 40 1.62 -6.78 -3.00
N SER A 41 2.22 -7.90 -2.61
CA SER A 41 1.56 -8.97 -1.84
C SER A 41 2.26 -9.18 -0.49
N TYR A 42 2.82 -8.11 0.08
CA TYR A 42 3.62 -8.19 1.31
C TYR A 42 2.83 -8.81 2.46
N TYR A 43 1.62 -8.34 2.72
CA TYR A 43 0.79 -8.80 3.83
C TYR A 43 0.27 -10.24 3.61
N THR A 44 -0.13 -10.61 2.39
CA THR A 44 -0.52 -11.98 2.04
C THR A 44 0.63 -12.98 2.24
N TYR A 45 1.85 -12.58 1.86
CA TYR A 45 3.06 -13.38 2.13
C TYR A 45 3.43 -13.37 3.62
N ARG A 46 3.18 -12.26 4.33
CA ARG A 46 3.44 -12.12 5.78
C ARG A 46 2.63 -13.09 6.61
N LEU A 47 1.32 -13.18 6.37
CA LEU A 47 0.41 -14.08 7.08
C LEU A 47 0.46 -15.54 6.59
N GLY A 48 1.45 -15.89 5.75
CA GLY A 48 1.74 -17.27 5.39
C GLY A 48 0.62 -17.98 4.62
N GLN A 49 -0.20 -17.23 3.86
CA GLN A 49 -1.34 -17.73 3.06
C GLN A 49 -2.47 -18.41 3.88
N LYS A 50 -2.42 -18.44 5.21
CA LYS A 50 -3.38 -19.25 6.01
C LYS A 50 -4.83 -18.83 5.81
N HIS A 51 -5.12 -17.53 5.81
CA HIS A 51 -6.39 -16.98 5.36
C HIS A 51 -6.16 -15.64 4.62
N PRO A 52 -6.72 -15.43 3.41
CA PRO A 52 -6.72 -14.12 2.78
C PRO A 52 -7.73 -13.21 3.49
N GLY A 53 -7.24 -12.22 4.25
CA GLY A 53 -8.05 -11.06 4.66
C GLY A 53 -7.96 -10.63 6.13
N GLN A 54 -7.54 -11.50 7.06
CA GLN A 54 -7.51 -11.16 8.50
C GLN A 54 -6.12 -10.72 8.95
N LEU A 55 -5.81 -9.44 8.72
CA LEU A 55 -4.65 -8.76 9.33
C LEU A 55 -4.84 -8.47 10.83
N GLU A 56 -6.05 -8.71 11.34
CA GLU A 56 -6.38 -8.65 12.76
C GLU A 56 -5.60 -9.71 13.56
N ASP A 57 -5.16 -10.79 12.90
CA ASP A 57 -4.27 -11.83 13.46
C ASP A 57 -2.76 -11.56 13.27
N ASP A 58 -2.33 -10.38 12.78
CA ASP A 58 -0.88 -10.13 12.65
C ASP A 58 -0.24 -10.04 14.04
N PRO A 59 0.74 -10.90 14.38
CA PRO A 59 1.31 -10.98 15.73
C PRO A 59 2.04 -9.71 16.18
N ARG A 60 2.27 -8.74 15.29
CA ARG A 60 2.69 -7.39 15.72
C ARG A 60 1.61 -6.71 16.53
N LEU A 61 0.34 -6.83 16.12
CA LEU A 61 -0.78 -6.09 16.71
C LEU A 61 -1.01 -6.48 18.17
N ALA A 62 -0.89 -7.77 18.50
CA ALA A 62 -0.93 -8.28 19.86
C ALA A 62 0.21 -7.76 20.75
N ALA A 63 1.38 -7.45 20.17
CA ALA A 63 2.53 -6.87 20.88
C ALA A 63 2.44 -5.33 21.06
N LEU A 64 1.38 -4.68 20.57
CA LEU A 64 1.17 -3.24 20.72
C LEU A 64 0.16 -2.94 21.83
N ASP A 65 0.60 -2.22 22.85
CA ASP A 65 -0.28 -1.69 23.90
C ASP A 65 -1.09 -0.51 23.36
N LYS A 66 -2.42 -0.66 23.37
CA LYS A 66 -3.41 0.31 22.88
C LYS A 66 -3.23 1.71 23.49
N ILE A 67 -2.75 1.83 24.74
CA ILE A 67 -2.57 3.13 25.41
C ILE A 67 -1.50 4.02 24.73
N TRP A 68 -0.62 3.45 23.91
CA TRP A 68 0.38 4.21 23.15
C TRP A 68 -0.21 4.86 21.89
N PHE A 69 -1.40 4.44 21.48
CA PHE A 69 -2.04 4.80 20.21
C PHE A 69 -3.39 5.51 20.40
N GLU A 70 -4.17 5.14 21.42
CA GLU A 70 -5.53 5.63 21.59
C GLU A 70 -5.58 7.14 21.83
N GLY A 71 -6.32 7.85 20.97
CA GLY A 71 -6.39 9.31 20.98
C GLY A 71 -5.09 10.03 20.58
N LYS A 72 -4.08 9.31 20.06
CA LYS A 72 -2.75 9.84 19.76
C LYS A 72 -2.52 10.23 18.30
N ARG A 73 -1.45 11.00 18.05
CA ARG A 73 -0.93 11.36 16.71
C ARG A 73 0.21 10.43 16.29
N GLY A 74 0.03 9.74 15.17
CA GLY A 74 0.95 8.73 14.65
C GLY A 74 1.52 9.00 13.26
N LEU A 75 2.73 8.46 13.03
CA LEU A 75 3.36 8.30 11.71
C LEU A 75 3.76 6.83 11.51
N ASP A 76 3.38 6.23 10.40
CA ASP A 76 3.80 4.87 10.01
C ASP A 76 4.73 4.92 8.79
N ILE A 77 5.99 4.54 9.01
CA ILE A 77 7.08 4.64 8.02
C ILE A 77 7.21 3.32 7.26
N GLY A 78 6.98 3.37 5.95
CA GLY A 78 6.96 2.19 5.08
C GLY A 78 5.63 1.44 5.15
N CYS A 79 4.50 2.17 5.08
CA CYS A 79 3.15 1.61 5.22
C CYS A 79 2.79 0.57 4.13
N ASN A 80 3.58 0.49 3.04
CA ASN A 80 3.33 -0.37 1.90
C ASN A 80 1.94 -0.05 1.30
N SER A 81 1.13 -1.06 0.93
CA SER A 81 -0.26 -0.87 0.48
C SER A 81 -1.26 -0.53 1.62
N GLY A 82 -0.75 -0.19 2.81
CA GLY A 82 -1.49 0.46 3.90
C GLY A 82 -2.37 -0.43 4.78
N GLU A 83 -2.51 -1.73 4.49
CA GLU A 83 -3.50 -2.57 5.17
C GLU A 83 -3.23 -2.73 6.67
N PHE A 84 -1.97 -2.87 7.09
CA PHE A 84 -1.63 -2.92 8.52
C PHE A 84 -1.77 -1.55 9.20
N THR A 85 -1.52 -0.46 8.48
CA THR A 85 -1.75 0.92 8.95
C THR A 85 -3.24 1.18 9.19
N ILE A 86 -4.10 0.68 8.29
CA ILE A 86 -5.57 0.69 8.45
C ILE A 86 -5.97 -0.16 9.67
N THR A 87 -5.34 -1.32 9.87
CA THR A 87 -5.61 -2.19 11.04
C THR A 87 -5.27 -1.48 12.36
N ILE A 88 -4.12 -0.79 12.44
CA ILE A 88 -3.75 0.07 13.58
C ILE A 88 -4.80 1.19 13.77
N ALA A 89 -5.17 1.88 12.70
CA ALA A 89 -6.14 2.98 12.76
C ALA A 89 -7.53 2.54 13.23
N LYS A 90 -7.94 1.31 12.89
CA LYS A 90 -9.22 0.68 13.28
C LYS A 90 -9.21 0.22 14.74
N GLN A 91 -8.21 -0.56 15.14
CA GLN A 91 -8.22 -1.27 16.43
C GLN A 91 -7.58 -0.49 17.58
N LEU A 92 -6.51 0.26 17.30
CA LEU A 92 -5.77 1.01 18.33
C LEU A 92 -6.22 2.48 18.44
N ALA A 93 -7.21 2.89 17.64
CA ALA A 93 -7.96 4.15 17.73
C ALA A 93 -7.13 5.45 17.90
N PRO A 94 -6.08 5.71 17.08
CA PRO A 94 -5.42 7.01 17.07
C PRO A 94 -6.35 8.13 16.57
N ASN A 95 -6.14 9.34 17.09
CA ASN A 95 -6.83 10.56 16.63
C ASN A 95 -6.36 11.01 15.25
N TYR A 96 -5.16 10.59 14.84
CA TYR A 96 -4.59 10.82 13.52
C TYR A 96 -3.45 9.83 13.26
N LEU A 97 -3.43 9.19 12.08
CA LEU A 97 -2.33 8.34 11.63
C LEU A 97 -1.95 8.67 10.17
N LEU A 98 -0.71 9.09 9.96
CA LEU A 98 -0.14 9.28 8.62
C LEU A 98 0.67 8.05 8.22
N GLY A 99 0.22 7.30 7.22
CA GLY A 99 1.05 6.30 6.54
C GLY A 99 1.89 6.93 5.44
N ILE A 100 3.21 6.72 5.46
CA ILE A 100 4.12 7.10 4.38
C ILE A 100 4.81 5.90 3.74
N ASP A 101 4.99 5.97 2.43
CA ASP A 101 5.79 5.02 1.65
C ASP A 101 6.45 5.75 0.48
N VAL A 102 7.59 5.24 0.01
CA VAL A 102 8.34 5.82 -1.11
C VAL A 102 7.64 5.58 -2.45
N ASP A 103 6.83 4.51 -2.56
CA ASP A 103 6.21 4.06 -3.80
C ASP A 103 4.84 4.72 -4.05
N PRO A 104 4.68 5.51 -5.14
CA PRO A 104 3.40 6.11 -5.47
C PRO A 104 2.32 5.08 -5.86
N GLN A 105 2.69 3.89 -6.35
CA GLN A 105 1.72 2.83 -6.66
C GLN A 105 1.18 2.18 -5.40
N LEU A 106 2.02 1.96 -4.37
CA LEU A 106 1.57 1.41 -3.10
C LEU A 106 0.70 2.42 -2.33
N ILE A 107 1.07 3.70 -2.34
CA ILE A 107 0.21 4.76 -1.78
C ILE A 107 -1.12 4.89 -2.53
N SER A 108 -1.14 4.66 -3.84
CA SER A 108 -2.40 4.59 -4.60
C SER A 108 -3.27 3.40 -4.15
N GLN A 109 -2.68 2.22 -3.94
CA GLN A 109 -3.37 1.04 -3.40
C GLN A 109 -3.88 1.29 -1.97
N ALA A 110 -3.08 1.87 -1.08
CA ALA A 110 -3.48 2.22 0.29
C ALA A 110 -4.68 3.18 0.33
N ARG A 111 -4.70 4.18 -0.56
CA ARG A 111 -5.85 5.08 -0.74
C ARG A 111 -7.06 4.38 -1.36
N GLY A 112 -6.84 3.33 -2.17
CA GLY A 112 -7.90 2.43 -2.66
C GLY A 112 -8.53 1.64 -1.53
N HIS A 113 -7.72 0.87 -0.81
CA HIS A 113 -8.16 0.08 0.36
C HIS A 113 -8.92 0.94 1.39
N LEU A 114 -8.44 2.14 1.68
CA LEU A 114 -9.15 3.06 2.58
C LEU A 114 -10.51 3.54 2.03
N LYS A 115 -10.64 3.78 0.71
CA LYS A 115 -11.93 4.11 0.08
C LYS A 115 -12.90 2.93 0.14
N ASP A 116 -12.41 1.71 -0.05
CA ASP A 116 -13.23 0.50 0.02
C ASP A 116 -13.76 0.28 1.45
N VAL A 117 -12.91 0.49 2.46
CA VAL A 117 -13.32 0.51 3.88
C VAL A 117 -14.34 1.63 4.17
N LEU A 118 -14.10 2.87 3.72
CA LEU A 118 -15.06 3.98 3.87
C LEU A 118 -16.42 3.65 3.24
N ARG A 119 -16.42 3.00 2.08
CA ARG A 119 -17.63 2.54 1.40
C ARG A 119 -18.32 1.43 2.21
N GLN A 120 -17.59 0.45 2.72
CA GLN A 120 -18.12 -0.62 3.56
C GLN A 120 -18.78 -0.07 4.83
N GLU A 121 -18.12 0.80 5.59
CA GLU A 121 -18.70 1.39 6.79
C GLU A 121 -19.91 2.28 6.52
N THR A 122 -19.92 3.01 5.39
CA THR A 122 -21.08 3.78 4.96
C THR A 122 -22.27 2.86 4.68
N ILE A 123 -22.04 1.73 4.01
CA ILE A 123 -23.05 0.71 3.71
C ILE A 123 -23.56 0.06 5.01
N GLU A 124 -22.68 -0.38 5.91
CA GLU A 124 -23.07 -0.94 7.21
C GLU A 124 -23.87 0.05 8.06
N THR A 125 -23.46 1.33 8.08
CA THR A 125 -24.17 2.40 8.79
C THR A 125 -25.54 2.66 8.18
N ALA A 126 -25.67 2.57 6.85
CA ALA A 126 -26.96 2.67 6.16
C ALA A 126 -27.87 1.48 6.52
N PHE A 127 -27.36 0.24 6.44
CA PHE A 127 -28.11 -0.97 6.83
C PHE A 127 -28.62 -0.91 8.27
N ARG A 128 -27.78 -0.48 9.24
CA ARG A 128 -28.18 -0.32 10.65
C ARG A 128 -29.26 0.76 10.88
N LYS A 129 -29.46 1.67 9.92
CA LYS A 129 -30.48 2.73 9.98
C LYS A 129 -31.81 2.35 9.31
N ILE A 130 -31.86 1.23 8.58
CA ILE A 130 -33.12 0.74 7.99
C ILE A 130 -34.02 0.25 9.13
N PRO A 131 -35.25 0.79 9.30
CA PRO A 131 -36.17 0.26 10.29
C PRO A 131 -36.50 -1.19 9.98
N ALA A 132 -36.35 -2.08 10.96
CA ALA A 132 -36.79 -3.46 10.83
C ALA A 132 -38.31 -3.48 10.61
N VAL A 133 -38.74 -3.80 9.38
CA VAL A 133 -40.15 -4.04 9.09
C VAL A 133 -40.57 -5.26 9.91
N LYS A 134 -41.38 -5.02 10.95
CA LYS A 134 -42.04 -6.11 11.68
C LYS A 134 -42.99 -6.79 10.72
N LEU A 135 -42.62 -7.98 10.24
CA LEU A 135 -43.59 -8.94 9.72
C LEU A 135 -44.49 -9.32 10.90
N THR A 136 -45.69 -8.77 10.92
CA THR A 136 -46.74 -9.21 11.84
C THR A 136 -47.23 -10.58 11.38
N GLU A 137 -47.07 -11.59 12.23
CA GLU A 137 -47.66 -12.91 12.02
C GLU A 137 -49.19 -12.83 12.14
N ASP A 138 -49.89 -12.70 11.01
CA ASP A 138 -51.34 -12.89 10.98
C ASP A 138 -51.66 -14.37 10.69
N LYS A 139 -52.27 -15.02 11.67
CA LYS A 139 -52.68 -16.43 11.59
C LYS A 139 -54.10 -16.56 11.05
N GLY A 140 -54.20 -16.80 9.73
CA GLY A 140 -55.09 -17.76 9.09
C GLY A 140 -56.62 -17.61 9.18
N VAL A 141 -57.26 -17.69 8.02
CA VAL A 141 -58.51 -18.45 7.82
C VAL A 141 -58.40 -19.21 6.49
N GLU A 142 -58.74 -20.50 6.49
CA GLU A 142 -58.76 -21.35 5.29
C GLU A 142 -60.07 -21.19 4.50
N ALA A 143 -59.97 -21.20 3.17
CA ALA A 143 -60.99 -21.79 2.28
C ALA A 143 -60.40 -22.12 0.90
N ARG A 144 -60.25 -23.43 0.63
CA ARG A 144 -60.71 -24.21 -0.56
C ARG A 144 -60.87 -23.43 -1.90
N VAL A 145 -60.47 -23.96 -3.07
CA VAL A 145 -60.64 -25.31 -3.66
C VAL A 145 -59.46 -25.54 -4.64
N GLU A 146 -58.67 -26.62 -4.52
CA GLU A 146 -58.72 -27.87 -5.32
C GLU A 146 -58.66 -27.72 -6.86
N ALA A 147 -57.94 -28.63 -7.53
CA ALA A 147 -57.70 -28.75 -8.98
C ALA A 147 -56.76 -27.69 -9.63
N CYS A 148 -55.75 -28.05 -10.46
CA CYS A 148 -55.38 -29.35 -11.04
C CYS A 148 -53.90 -29.68 -10.78
N ARG A 149 -53.62 -30.94 -10.39
CA ARG A 149 -52.33 -31.61 -10.66
C ARG A 149 -52.56 -32.58 -11.80
N GLU A 150 -51.84 -32.39 -12.91
CA GLU A 150 -51.53 -33.34 -14.00
C GLU A 150 -51.06 -32.49 -15.21
N GLY A 151 -50.02 -32.82 -15.96
CA GLY A 151 -49.03 -33.90 -15.80
C GLY A 151 -47.66 -33.46 -16.36
N VAL A 152 -46.64 -34.29 -16.19
CA VAL A 152 -45.27 -34.05 -16.68
C VAL A 152 -45.02 -34.92 -17.91
N SER A 153 -44.73 -34.31 -19.08
CA SER A 153 -44.14 -35.04 -20.21
C SER A 153 -43.42 -34.12 -21.21
N GLU A 154 -42.18 -34.50 -21.50
CA GLU A 154 -41.45 -34.34 -22.77
C GLU A 154 -41.17 -32.93 -23.34
N PHE A 155 -39.92 -32.51 -23.16
CA PHE A 155 -39.21 -31.67 -24.12
C PHE A 155 -38.76 -32.54 -25.31
N SER A 156 -39.19 -32.21 -26.53
CA SER A 156 -38.61 -32.77 -27.77
C SER A 156 -38.11 -31.64 -28.69
N GLU A 157 -36.91 -31.82 -29.24
CA GLU A 157 -36.26 -30.85 -30.12
C GLU A 157 -36.95 -30.75 -31.49
N VAL A 158 -37.11 -29.55 -32.04
CA VAL A 158 -37.30 -29.35 -33.48
C VAL A 158 -36.32 -28.31 -34.00
N LYS A 159 -35.58 -28.68 -35.05
CA LYS A 159 -34.51 -27.88 -35.68
C LYS A 159 -35.06 -26.78 -36.59
N GLN A 160 -34.23 -25.75 -36.74
CA GLN A 160 -34.38 -24.62 -37.66
C GLN A 160 -34.69 -25.03 -39.11
N LYS A 161 -35.47 -24.19 -39.81
CA LYS A 161 -35.33 -23.90 -41.25
C LYS A 161 -36.02 -22.59 -41.63
N THR A 162 -35.26 -21.59 -42.06
CA THR A 162 -35.61 -20.63 -43.13
C THR A 162 -34.35 -19.86 -43.56
N ALA A 163 -34.32 -19.40 -44.81
CA ALA A 163 -33.18 -18.71 -45.43
C ALA A 163 -33.65 -17.43 -46.15
N ASN A 164 -32.77 -16.42 -46.25
CA ASN A 164 -32.81 -15.22 -47.13
C ASN A 164 -34.12 -14.35 -47.06
N GLU A 165 -34.23 -13.04 -47.31
CA GLU A 165 -33.35 -11.88 -47.58
C GLU A 165 -34.23 -10.59 -47.54
N THR A 166 -33.77 -9.31 -47.58
CA THR A 166 -32.42 -8.70 -47.60
C THR A 166 -32.41 -7.35 -46.83
N SER A 167 -31.32 -6.58 -46.92
CA SER A 167 -30.99 -5.30 -46.25
C SER A 167 -32.09 -4.26 -45.90
N THR A 168 -31.89 -3.55 -44.77
CA THR A 168 -31.87 -2.06 -44.73
C THR A 168 -31.03 -1.56 -43.54
N LYS A 169 -30.35 -0.41 -43.69
CA LYS A 169 -29.46 0.16 -42.67
C LYS A 169 -30.24 0.99 -41.63
N THR A 170 -29.95 0.80 -40.34
CA THR A 170 -29.98 1.88 -39.32
C THR A 170 -29.06 1.52 -38.14
N SER A 171 -28.68 2.54 -37.37
CA SER A 171 -27.66 2.53 -36.32
C SER A 171 -27.92 1.56 -35.15
N ASP A 172 -26.89 0.80 -34.76
CA ASP A 172 -26.89 -0.05 -33.57
C ASP A 172 -27.11 0.73 -32.27
N GLY A 173 -28.00 0.19 -31.42
CA GLY A 173 -28.42 0.76 -30.15
C GLY A 173 -28.75 -0.34 -29.14
N ASP A 174 -27.71 -1.05 -28.72
CA ASP A 174 -27.61 -2.06 -27.66
C ASP A 174 -28.93 -2.70 -27.15
N ALA A 175 -29.30 -3.84 -27.76
CA ALA A 175 -30.53 -4.56 -27.45
C ALA A 175 -30.57 -5.18 -26.03
N PHE A 176 -29.47 -5.14 -25.27
CA PHE A 176 -29.36 -5.73 -23.94
C PHE A 176 -30.18 -5.00 -22.85
N ALA A 177 -30.56 -3.74 -23.08
CA ALA A 177 -31.29 -2.93 -22.09
C ALA A 177 -32.76 -3.34 -21.88
N LYS A 178 -33.36 -4.11 -22.79
CA LYS A 178 -34.80 -4.44 -22.78
C LYS A 178 -35.17 -5.70 -21.99
N ASP A 179 -34.20 -6.39 -21.38
CA ASP A 179 -34.43 -7.62 -20.60
C ASP A 179 -34.12 -7.48 -19.09
N MET A 180 -33.66 -6.30 -18.64
CA MET A 180 -33.43 -6.05 -17.21
C MET A 180 -34.74 -5.83 -16.43
N PRO A 181 -34.82 -6.24 -15.14
CA PRO A 181 -35.96 -5.96 -14.26
C PRO A 181 -36.32 -4.46 -14.19
N LEU A 182 -37.60 -4.15 -13.96
CA LEU A 182 -38.09 -2.76 -13.88
C LEU A 182 -37.35 -1.91 -12.84
N SER A 183 -36.89 -2.51 -11.74
CA SER A 183 -36.05 -1.87 -10.72
C SER A 183 -34.72 -1.35 -11.25
N PHE A 184 -34.12 -2.00 -12.25
CA PHE A 184 -32.88 -1.56 -12.90
C PHE A 184 -33.14 -0.47 -13.95
N ARG A 185 -34.25 -0.51 -14.68
CA ARG A 185 -34.59 0.53 -15.69
C ARG A 185 -35.01 1.86 -15.06
N LEU A 186 -35.56 1.83 -13.85
CA LEU A 186 -35.95 3.03 -13.10
C LEU A 186 -34.78 3.67 -12.34
N TRP A 187 -33.62 2.99 -12.24
CA TRP A 187 -32.42 3.58 -11.65
C TRP A 187 -31.74 4.55 -12.62
N LYS A 188 -32.25 5.79 -12.67
CA LYS A 188 -31.51 6.92 -13.24
C LYS A 188 -30.38 7.31 -12.27
N PRO A 189 -29.12 7.44 -12.73
CA PRO A 189 -28.10 8.15 -11.96
C PRO A 189 -28.51 9.62 -11.90
N SER A 190 -28.86 10.13 -10.72
CA SER A 190 -29.12 11.56 -10.55
C SER A 190 -27.81 12.34 -10.71
N MET A 191 -27.59 12.92 -11.89
CA MET A 191 -26.50 13.85 -12.17
C MET A 191 -26.85 15.28 -11.69
N GLN A 192 -27.32 15.39 -10.44
CA GLN A 192 -27.40 16.61 -9.64
C GLN A 192 -27.66 16.21 -8.18
N GLY A 193 -26.77 16.66 -7.29
CA GLY A 193 -26.63 16.16 -5.92
C GLY A 193 -25.18 16.25 -5.47
N HIS A 194 -24.60 17.45 -5.57
CA HIS A 194 -23.19 17.71 -5.31
C HIS A 194 -22.92 17.91 -3.81
N ASP A 195 -23.29 16.94 -2.97
CA ASP A 195 -23.12 17.03 -1.52
C ASP A 195 -22.18 15.98 -0.93
N ILE A 196 -21.01 16.49 -0.53
CA ILE A 196 -20.17 15.99 0.58
C ILE A 196 -19.79 14.49 0.55
N VAL A 197 -19.22 14.03 -0.57
CA VAL A 197 -17.97 13.26 -0.43
C VAL A 197 -16.87 14.29 -0.16
N PRO A 198 -16.17 14.25 1.00
CA PRO A 198 -15.12 15.23 1.28
C PRO A 198 -14.05 15.19 0.17
N ARG A 199 -13.94 16.28 -0.58
CA ARG A 199 -12.95 16.47 -1.67
C ARG A 199 -11.49 16.53 -1.15
N ALA A 200 -11.31 16.28 0.15
CA ALA A 200 -10.06 16.34 0.92
C ALA A 200 -9.65 14.95 1.44
N ILE A 201 -9.56 13.95 0.55
CA ILE A 201 -8.77 12.72 0.81
C ILE A 201 -7.30 13.16 0.94
N GLY A 202 -6.90 13.51 2.17
CA GLY A 202 -5.63 14.20 2.45
C GLY A 202 -5.64 15.12 3.67
N LYS A 203 -6.80 15.45 4.25
CA LYS A 203 -6.91 16.12 5.56
C LYS A 203 -7.83 15.33 6.49
N ALA A 204 -7.27 14.34 7.19
CA ALA A 204 -7.90 13.87 8.42
C ALA A 204 -7.94 15.04 9.41
N ALA A 205 -9.14 15.46 9.82
CA ALA A 205 -9.28 16.46 10.87
C ALA A 205 -8.87 15.82 12.20
N VAL A 206 -8.12 16.53 13.03
CA VAL A 206 -7.70 16.01 14.35
C VAL A 206 -8.94 15.67 15.17
N GLY A 207 -9.02 14.44 15.70
CA GLY A 207 -10.19 13.95 16.42
C GLY A 207 -11.27 13.29 15.54
N SER A 208 -11.00 13.10 14.24
CA SER A 208 -11.83 12.22 13.41
C SER A 208 -11.77 10.79 13.94
N LYS A 209 -12.89 10.04 13.88
CA LYS A 209 -12.88 8.60 14.13
C LYS A 209 -12.43 7.83 12.88
N PHE A 210 -12.09 6.55 13.04
CA PHE A 210 -11.91 5.65 11.91
C PHE A 210 -13.17 5.67 11.00
N PRO A 211 -13.01 5.65 9.66
CA PRO A 211 -11.77 5.54 8.87
C PRO A 211 -11.16 6.90 8.51
N LEU A 212 -11.74 8.00 8.99
CA LEU A 212 -11.32 9.37 8.69
C LEU A 212 -10.09 9.82 9.49
N ASN A 213 -9.60 9.00 10.43
CA ASN A 213 -8.38 9.24 11.20
C ASN A 213 -7.08 8.89 10.47
N VAL A 214 -7.12 8.19 9.33
CA VAL A 214 -5.92 7.72 8.61
C VAL A 214 -5.74 8.42 7.25
N VAL A 215 -4.49 8.77 6.93
CA VAL A 215 -4.10 9.45 5.67
C VAL A 215 -2.86 8.76 5.10
N PHE A 216 -2.79 8.66 3.76
CA PHE A 216 -1.63 8.10 3.07
C PHE A 216 -0.93 9.13 2.17
N LYS A 217 0.40 9.24 2.26
CA LYS A 217 1.24 10.17 1.49
C LYS A 217 2.46 9.45 0.90
N ARG A 218 2.83 9.77 -0.35
CA ARG A 218 4.14 9.36 -0.89
C ARG A 218 5.21 10.25 -0.30
N GLU A 219 6.20 9.65 0.37
CA GLU A 219 7.35 10.35 0.95
C GLU A 219 8.54 9.39 1.08
N ASP A 220 9.72 9.84 0.67
CA ASP A 220 11.00 9.23 1.06
C ASP A 220 11.42 9.82 2.42
N ILE A 221 11.32 9.02 3.49
CA ILE A 221 11.69 9.46 4.84
C ILE A 221 13.17 9.90 4.95
N VAL A 222 14.07 9.41 4.10
CA VAL A 222 15.50 9.73 4.13
C VAL A 222 15.79 11.05 3.40
N SER A 223 15.14 11.25 2.25
CA SER A 223 15.46 12.32 1.30
C SER A 223 14.51 13.51 1.37
N ASP A 224 13.21 13.27 1.55
CA ASP A 224 12.19 14.32 1.51
C ASP A 224 12.12 15.10 2.85
N VAL A 225 11.75 16.38 2.76
CA VAL A 225 11.41 17.20 3.93
C VAL A 225 10.05 16.74 4.46
N HIS A 226 10.02 16.32 5.73
CA HIS A 226 8.78 15.94 6.38
C HIS A 226 8.08 17.20 6.92
N ALA A 227 6.81 17.39 6.57
CA ALA A 227 6.05 18.58 6.95
C ALA A 227 5.27 18.41 8.28
N GLY A 228 5.19 17.19 8.81
CA GLY A 228 4.69 16.92 10.15
C GLY A 228 5.75 17.13 11.23
N LYS A 229 5.30 17.11 12.47
CA LYS A 229 6.09 17.06 13.71
C LYS A 229 5.15 16.66 14.85
N ASP A 230 5.60 16.74 16.10
CA ASP A 230 4.75 16.56 17.28
C ASP A 230 3.92 15.26 17.23
N TYR A 231 4.61 14.12 17.03
CA TYR A 231 4.00 12.79 17.07
C TYR A 231 4.11 12.18 18.47
N ASP A 232 3.04 11.53 18.94
CA ASP A 232 3.07 10.71 20.15
C ASP A 232 3.74 9.35 19.87
N PHE A 233 3.53 8.79 18.68
CA PHE A 233 4.14 7.52 18.27
C PHE A 233 4.59 7.54 16.80
N ILE A 234 5.66 6.79 16.52
CA ILE A 234 6.13 6.53 15.17
C ILE A 234 6.38 5.03 15.02
N THR A 235 5.77 4.39 14.02
CA THR A 235 5.98 2.97 13.68
C THR A 235 6.90 2.81 12.47
N CYS A 236 7.73 1.78 12.50
CA CYS A 236 8.72 1.47 11.47
C CYS A 236 8.87 -0.05 11.35
N PHE A 237 7.84 -0.68 10.79
CA PHE A 237 7.76 -2.13 10.70
C PHE A 237 8.41 -2.65 9.41
N SER A 238 9.49 -3.43 9.53
CA SER A 238 10.07 -4.13 8.39
C SER A 238 10.49 -3.26 7.19
N VAL A 239 10.90 -2.01 7.45
CA VAL A 239 11.45 -1.09 6.45
C VAL A 239 12.94 -0.80 6.66
N THR A 240 13.47 -0.89 7.89
CA THR A 240 14.85 -0.46 8.23
C THR A 240 15.93 -1.05 7.33
N LYS A 241 15.88 -2.35 7.00
CA LYS A 241 16.82 -2.97 6.03
C LYS A 241 16.84 -2.28 4.68
N TRP A 242 15.70 -1.82 4.17
CA TRP A 242 15.64 -1.20 2.84
C TRP A 242 16.28 0.18 2.89
N ILE A 243 15.93 1.01 3.88
CA ILE A 243 16.63 2.28 4.17
C ILE A 243 18.15 2.04 4.26
N HIS A 244 18.55 1.05 5.05
CA HIS A 244 19.94 0.74 5.35
C HIS A 244 20.74 0.18 4.16
N LEU A 245 20.12 -0.62 3.29
CA LEU A 245 20.74 -1.07 2.03
C LEU A 245 20.84 0.06 1.00
N PHE A 246 19.86 0.96 0.91
CA PHE A 246 19.83 2.02 -0.10
C PHE A 246 20.63 3.26 0.27
N HIS A 247 20.79 3.53 1.57
CA HIS A 247 21.41 4.77 2.07
C HIS A 247 22.54 4.52 3.10
N GLY A 248 22.94 3.25 3.31
CA GLY A 248 24.01 2.88 4.23
C GLY A 248 23.73 3.19 5.70
N ASP A 249 24.77 3.10 6.53
CA ASP A 249 24.74 3.48 7.94
C ASP A 249 24.25 4.93 8.12
N ASP A 250 24.72 5.85 7.28
CA ASP A 250 24.39 7.28 7.38
C ASP A 250 22.90 7.54 7.18
N GLY A 251 22.27 6.85 6.22
CA GLY A 251 20.83 6.94 5.99
C GLY A 251 19.99 6.41 7.14
N ILE A 252 20.33 5.25 7.71
CA ILE A 252 19.56 4.70 8.83
C ILE A 252 19.75 5.53 10.11
N LYS A 253 20.97 6.03 10.37
CA LYS A 253 21.26 6.99 11.46
C LYS A 253 20.47 8.29 11.30
N LYS A 254 20.48 8.87 10.09
CA LYS A 254 19.69 10.08 9.76
C LYS A 254 18.20 9.85 9.98
N VAL A 255 17.65 8.69 9.62
CA VAL A 255 16.24 8.36 9.88
C VAL A 255 15.99 8.24 11.38
N PHE A 256 16.84 7.59 12.17
CA PHE A 256 16.65 7.51 13.62
C PHE A 256 16.69 8.88 14.30
N ALA A 257 17.63 9.76 13.92
CA ALA A 257 17.66 11.15 14.40
C ALA A 257 16.38 11.92 14.01
N LYS A 258 15.97 11.86 12.73
CA LYS A 258 14.73 12.48 12.25
C LYS A 258 13.49 11.96 12.99
N ILE A 259 13.42 10.67 13.32
CA ILE A 259 12.33 10.09 14.12
C ILE A 259 12.32 10.64 15.54
N TYR A 260 13.50 10.76 16.17
CA TYR A 260 13.61 11.38 17.49
C TYR A 260 13.13 12.84 17.47
N ASP A 261 13.55 13.64 16.49
CA ASP A 261 13.14 15.04 16.33
C ASP A 261 11.63 15.20 16.11
N LEU A 262 11.01 14.27 15.37
CA LEU A 262 9.58 14.27 15.06
C LEU A 262 8.69 13.85 16.24
N LEU A 263 9.23 13.16 17.25
CA LEU A 263 8.49 12.75 18.45
C LEU A 263 8.37 13.88 19.49
N LEU A 264 7.22 13.93 20.15
CA LEU A 264 7.04 14.69 21.40
C LEU A 264 7.88 14.08 22.54
N PRO A 265 8.22 14.87 23.59
CA PRO A 265 8.71 14.31 24.85
C PRO A 265 7.75 13.25 25.40
N GLY A 266 8.26 12.10 25.84
CA GLY A 266 7.46 10.95 26.25
C GLY A 266 6.89 10.10 25.09
N GLY A 267 7.12 10.53 23.84
CA GLY A 267 6.71 9.82 22.63
C GLY A 267 7.46 8.51 22.42
N ARG A 268 6.90 7.62 21.57
CA ARG A 268 7.41 6.26 21.35
C ARG A 268 7.78 5.98 19.90
N PHE A 269 8.96 5.42 19.69
CA PHE A 269 9.36 4.83 18.41
C PHE A 269 9.24 3.31 18.48
N ILE A 270 8.37 2.70 17.67
CA ILE A 270 8.17 1.25 17.61
C ILE A 270 8.79 0.71 16.31
N VAL A 271 9.72 -0.24 16.42
CA VAL A 271 10.53 -0.71 15.30
C VAL A 271 10.64 -2.24 15.24
N GLU A 272 10.44 -2.80 14.05
CA GLU A 272 10.66 -4.23 13.75
C GLU A 272 11.81 -4.36 12.74
N PRO A 273 13.07 -4.42 13.20
CA PRO A 273 14.22 -4.53 12.31
C PRO A 273 14.32 -5.93 11.72
N GLN A 274 14.55 -6.03 10.40
CA GLN A 274 14.78 -7.34 9.78
C GLN A 274 16.19 -7.87 10.15
N PRO A 275 16.34 -9.18 10.39
CA PRO A 275 17.63 -9.76 10.82
C PRO A 275 18.68 -9.67 9.71
N TRP A 276 19.96 -9.57 10.11
CA TRP A 276 21.10 -9.47 9.19
C TRP A 276 21.15 -10.57 8.13
N LYS A 277 20.78 -11.81 8.47
CA LYS A 277 20.65 -12.95 7.52
C LYS A 277 19.76 -12.61 6.30
N SER A 278 18.81 -11.70 6.43
CA SER A 278 17.92 -11.26 5.34
C SER A 278 18.50 -10.16 4.42
N TYR A 279 19.60 -9.52 4.82
CA TYR A 279 20.37 -8.56 4.00
C TYR A 279 21.18 -9.31 2.94
N HIS A 280 21.85 -10.41 3.32
CA HIS A 280 22.63 -11.26 2.40
C HIS A 280 21.82 -11.70 1.16
N LYS A 281 20.52 -11.93 1.33
CA LYS A 281 19.60 -12.33 0.24
C LYS A 281 19.18 -11.18 -0.69
N ARG A 282 19.51 -9.91 -0.37
CA ARG A 282 19.05 -8.71 -1.07
C ARG A 282 20.15 -7.67 -1.35
N LYS A 283 21.39 -7.93 -0.93
CA LYS A 283 22.56 -7.04 -1.14
C LYS A 283 22.94 -6.77 -2.59
N PHE A 284 22.49 -7.58 -3.54
CA PHE A 284 22.74 -7.41 -4.97
C PHE A 284 21.46 -7.06 -5.75
N THR A 285 20.52 -6.34 -5.12
CA THR A 285 19.28 -5.90 -5.81
C THR A 285 19.55 -4.69 -6.72
N SER A 286 20.57 -3.89 -6.41
CA SER A 286 21.16 -2.86 -7.26
C SER A 286 22.62 -2.60 -6.88
N GLU A 287 23.36 -1.89 -7.74
CA GLU A 287 24.74 -1.45 -7.49
C GLU A 287 24.86 -0.67 -6.17
N VAL A 288 23.91 0.25 -5.91
CA VAL A 288 23.82 1.01 -4.65
C VAL A 288 23.76 0.07 -3.45
N THR A 289 22.91 -0.96 -3.49
CA THR A 289 22.82 -1.93 -2.39
C THR A 289 24.09 -2.76 -2.21
N ALA A 290 24.82 -3.03 -3.29
CA ALA A 290 26.06 -3.81 -3.24
C ALA A 290 27.19 -3.00 -2.60
N VAL A 291 27.36 -1.74 -3.02
CA VAL A 291 28.34 -0.80 -2.48
C VAL A 291 28.06 -0.51 -1.01
N ASN A 292 26.81 -0.22 -0.64
CA ASN A 292 26.45 0.08 0.74
C ASN A 292 26.58 -1.15 1.64
N TYR A 293 26.12 -2.33 1.20
CA TYR A 293 26.17 -3.54 2.01
C TYR A 293 27.58 -3.89 2.50
N ALA A 294 28.60 -3.68 1.66
CA ALA A 294 30.01 -3.88 2.02
C ALA A 294 30.51 -2.89 3.08
N LYS A 295 29.91 -1.71 3.16
CA LYS A 295 30.28 -0.62 4.08
C LYS A 295 29.53 -0.64 5.41
N ILE A 296 28.34 -1.27 5.47
CA ILE A 296 27.52 -1.31 6.68
C ILE A 296 28.32 -1.82 7.88
N GLN A 297 28.33 -1.06 8.97
CA GLN A 297 28.93 -1.46 10.25
C GLN A 297 27.87 -1.67 11.32
N LEU A 298 26.98 -0.69 11.52
CA LEU A 298 25.90 -0.75 12.50
C LEU A 298 24.92 -1.90 12.17
N ARG A 299 24.96 -3.04 12.88
CA ARG A 299 24.08 -4.17 12.55
C ARG A 299 22.68 -3.99 13.18
N PRO A 300 21.64 -4.64 12.64
CA PRO A 300 20.29 -4.59 13.22
C PRO A 300 20.16 -5.02 14.69
N LYS A 301 21.12 -5.81 15.19
CA LYS A 301 21.20 -6.21 16.61
C LYS A 301 21.67 -5.06 17.53
N ASP A 302 22.38 -4.09 16.96
CA ASP A 302 23.00 -2.96 17.67
C ASP A 302 22.13 -1.69 17.57
N PHE A 303 21.00 -1.75 16.84
CA PHE A 303 20.05 -0.64 16.73
C PHE A 303 19.45 -0.20 18.07
N PRO A 304 19.05 -1.09 19.01
CA PRO A 304 18.51 -0.65 20.31
C PRO A 304 19.51 0.16 21.12
N GLU A 305 20.78 -0.27 21.16
CA GLU A 305 21.87 0.44 21.82
C GLU A 305 22.15 1.79 21.15
N HIS A 306 22.21 1.83 19.82
CA HIS A 306 22.44 3.06 19.07
C HIS A 306 21.32 4.10 19.27
N LEU A 307 20.06 3.67 19.35
CA LEU A 307 18.92 4.55 19.64
C LEU A 307 19.06 5.23 21.00
N VAL A 308 19.57 4.53 22.02
CA VAL A 308 19.81 5.13 23.33
C VAL A 308 21.08 5.99 23.32
N ASN A 309 22.22 5.38 23.01
CA ASN A 309 23.55 5.96 23.26
C ASN A 309 23.95 7.07 22.28
N ALA A 310 23.41 7.07 21.05
CA ALA A 310 23.80 8.02 20.00
C ALA A 310 22.67 8.93 19.51
N VAL A 311 21.41 8.49 19.61
CA VAL A 311 20.23 9.28 19.18
C VAL A 311 19.57 10.00 20.36
N GLY A 312 19.70 9.48 21.59
CA GLY A 312 19.22 10.14 22.81
C GLY A 312 17.85 9.67 23.32
N PHE A 313 17.31 8.56 22.82
CA PHE A 313 16.13 7.94 23.44
C PHE A 313 16.46 7.50 24.88
N ARG A 314 15.61 7.83 25.86
CA ARG A 314 15.82 7.49 27.28
C ARG A 314 16.05 5.98 27.50
N ARG A 315 15.38 5.14 26.72
CA ARG A 315 15.50 3.67 26.75
C ARG A 315 14.97 3.05 25.46
N CYS A 316 15.43 1.85 25.13
CA CYS A 316 14.90 1.01 24.06
C CYS A 316 14.68 -0.40 24.59
N GLU A 317 13.42 -0.79 24.72
CA GLU A 317 12.98 -2.05 25.34
C GLU A 317 12.56 -3.05 24.27
N PHE A 318 12.91 -4.33 24.47
CA PHE A 318 12.40 -5.43 23.66
C PHE A 318 10.95 -5.73 24.08
N LEU A 319 10.05 -5.85 23.10
CA LEU A 319 8.66 -6.24 23.32
C LEU A 319 8.48 -7.75 23.12
N GLU A 320 8.49 -8.20 21.87
CA GLU A 320 8.24 -9.61 21.52
C GLU A 320 8.95 -10.00 20.22
N VAL A 321 9.13 -11.30 20.00
CA VAL A 321 9.47 -11.85 18.67
C VAL A 321 8.19 -12.26 17.95
N CYS A 322 7.56 -11.33 17.24
CA CYS A 322 6.37 -11.59 16.45
C CYS A 322 6.67 -12.66 15.37
N GLN A 323 5.93 -13.77 15.40
CA GLN A 323 6.11 -14.91 14.49
C GLN A 323 4.83 -15.29 13.75
N THR A 324 4.82 -15.23 12.41
CA THR A 324 3.60 -15.49 11.60
C THR A 324 3.40 -16.95 11.21
N SER A 325 4.47 -17.75 11.11
CA SER A 325 4.40 -19.21 10.97
C SER A 325 5.77 -19.85 11.26
N SER A 326 5.84 -21.19 11.30
CA SER A 326 7.07 -21.94 11.56
C SER A 326 8.20 -21.66 10.56
N LYS A 327 7.87 -21.33 9.30
CA LYS A 327 8.80 -20.88 8.25
C LYS A 327 8.62 -19.39 7.88
N GLY A 328 7.78 -18.68 8.62
CA GLY A 328 7.31 -17.34 8.32
C GLY A 328 8.27 -16.24 8.78
N PHE A 329 7.73 -15.03 8.92
CA PHE A 329 8.48 -13.95 9.53
C PHE A 329 8.57 -14.20 11.03
N ARG A 330 9.79 -14.18 11.56
CA ARG A 330 10.11 -14.23 12.99
C ARG A 330 11.07 -13.09 13.28
N ARG A 331 10.60 -12.00 13.89
CA ARG A 331 11.35 -10.75 14.06
C ARG A 331 11.08 -10.12 15.43
N PRO A 332 12.12 -9.59 16.11
CA PRO A 332 11.91 -8.81 17.31
C PRO A 332 11.23 -7.48 16.98
N VAL A 333 10.37 -7.03 17.87
CA VAL A 333 9.86 -5.66 17.94
C VAL A 333 10.46 -4.99 19.17
N TYR A 334 10.87 -3.73 19.03
CA TYR A 334 11.37 -2.89 20.11
C TYR A 334 10.55 -1.61 20.20
N VAL A 335 10.47 -1.04 21.41
CA VAL A 335 9.97 0.31 21.64
C VAL A 335 11.04 1.18 22.29
N ALA A 336 11.36 2.31 21.66
CA ALA A 336 12.20 3.35 22.24
C ALA A 336 11.35 4.50 22.75
N GLN A 337 11.59 4.95 23.98
CA GLN A 337 10.88 6.07 24.60
C GLN A 337 11.77 7.32 24.57
N LYS A 338 11.23 8.44 24.08
CA LYS A 338 11.87 9.75 24.11
C LYS A 338 11.74 10.36 25.50
#